data_AF-A0A434TJZ3-F1
#
_entry.id   AF-A0A434TJZ3-F1
#
_cell.length_a   1.000
_cell.length_b   1.000
_cell.length_c   1.000
_cell.angle_alpha   90.00
_cell.angle_beta   90.00
_cell.angle_gamma   90.00
#
_symmetry.space_group_name_H-M   'P 1'
#
loop_
_entity.id
_entity.type
_entity.pdbx_description
1 polymer ?
#
loop_
_entity_poly.entity_id
_entity_poly.type
_entity_poly.pdbx_seq_one_letter_code
_entity_poly.pdbx_strand_id
1 'polypeptide(L)' 'DDRWSGGAYSDLIVDVTATDAERTILAGAPPIHFASSEVSPSFPAYVEGAIVAGRIAAGKILARLQSAIATRASGS' A
#
# COMPACT_ATOMS: atom_id res chain seq x y z
N ASP A 1 -2.13 -14.18 22.36
CA ASP A 1 -1.02 -13.23 22.22
C ASP A 1 -0.01 -13.67 21.19
N ASP A 2 -0.31 -13.40 19.92
CA ASP A 2 0.73 -13.36 18.91
C ASP A 2 1.31 -11.94 18.88
N ARG A 3 2.59 -11.82 19.27
CA ARG A 3 3.30 -10.54 19.34
C ARG A 3 3.48 -9.86 17.98
N TRP A 4 3.28 -10.59 16.89
CA TRP A 4 3.51 -10.09 15.53
C TRP A 4 2.24 -9.63 14.83
N SER A 5 1.07 -10.05 15.31
CA SER A 5 -0.21 -9.68 14.68
C SER A 5 -0.89 -8.52 15.39
N GLY A 6 -0.75 -8.41 16.72
CA GLY A 6 -1.44 -7.39 17.52
C GLY A 6 -2.98 -7.48 17.47
N GLY A 7 -3.53 -8.59 16.95
CA GLY A 7 -4.96 -8.75 16.66
C GLY A 7 -5.22 -9.73 15.52
N ALA A 8 -6.45 -9.77 15.01
CA ALA A 8 -6.84 -10.53 13.82
C ALA A 8 -6.72 -9.65 12.56
N TYR A 9 -7.83 -9.06 12.12
CA TYR A 9 -7.92 -8.17 10.96
C TYR A 9 -8.56 -6.84 11.37
N SER A 10 -8.38 -5.78 10.56
CA SER A 10 -9.01 -4.48 10.83
C SER A 10 -10.52 -4.54 10.55
N ASP A 11 -11.30 -3.95 11.45
CA ASP A 11 -12.75 -3.73 11.30
C ASP A 11 -13.18 -2.35 11.86
N LEU A 12 -12.22 -1.48 12.19
CA LEU A 12 -12.51 -0.26 12.95
C LEU A 12 -12.46 0.98 12.07
N ILE A 13 -13.64 1.47 11.70
CA ILE A 13 -13.84 2.86 11.30
C ILE A 13 -13.79 3.71 12.58
N VAL A 14 -12.61 4.22 12.91
CA VAL A 14 -12.40 5.05 14.12
C VAL A 14 -12.85 6.49 13.92
N ASP A 15 -12.91 6.94 12.66
CA ASP A 15 -13.37 8.27 12.26
C ASP A 15 -14.01 8.18 10.87
N VAL A 16 -15.33 8.36 10.82
CA VAL A 16 -16.11 8.32 9.57
C VAL A 16 -15.83 9.51 8.63
N THR A 17 -15.18 10.56 9.14
CA THR A 17 -14.85 11.77 8.37
C THR A 17 -13.48 11.69 7.70
N ALA A 18 -12.64 10.72 8.07
CA ALA A 18 -11.31 10.47 7.51
C ALA A 18 -11.37 9.81 6.12
N THR A 19 -12.13 10.40 5.22
CA THR A 19 -12.42 9.89 3.86
C THR A 19 -11.21 9.81 2.95
N ASP A 20 -10.11 10.50 3.29
CA ASP A 20 -8.86 10.51 2.53
C ASP A 20 -7.81 9.55 3.10
N ALA A 21 -8.04 8.94 4.27
CA ALA A 21 -7.05 8.11 4.95
C ALA A 21 -6.57 6.94 4.07
N GLU A 22 -7.50 6.20 3.46
CA GLU A 22 -7.19 5.09 2.56
C GLU A 22 -6.29 5.56 1.40
N ARG A 23 -6.68 6.66 0.74
CA ARG A 23 -5.93 7.23 -0.39
C ARG A 23 -4.54 7.70 0.03
N THR A 24 -4.43 8.36 1.18
CA THR A 24 -3.18 8.89 1.71
C THR A 24 -2.22 7.76 2.08
N ILE A 25 -2.69 6.73 2.76
CA ILE A 25 -1.87 5.56 3.12
C ILE A 25 -1.45 4.78 1.86
N LEU A 26 -2.38 4.59 0.91
CA LEU A 26 -2.09 3.96 -0.38
C LEU A 26 -1.04 4.75 -1.18
N ALA A 27 -1.07 6.08 -1.16
CA ALA A 27 -0.06 6.90 -1.83
C ALA A 27 1.34 6.65 -1.24
N GLY A 28 1.42 6.48 0.08
CA GLY A 28 2.68 6.32 0.80
C GLY A 28 3.56 7.56 0.72
N ALA A 29 4.85 7.40 1.03
CA ALA A 29 5.84 8.47 0.99
C ALA A 29 7.12 7.94 0.32
N PRO A 30 7.24 7.98 -1.01
CA PRO A 30 8.35 7.36 -1.73
C PRO A 30 9.72 7.73 -1.14
N PRO A 31 10.60 6.74 -0.87
CA PRO A 31 10.54 5.36 -1.35
C PRO A 31 9.72 4.39 -0.47
N ILE A 32 9.01 4.88 0.54
CA ILE A 32 8.24 4.08 1.49
C ILE A 32 6.85 3.79 0.91
N HIS A 33 6.50 2.51 0.86
CA HIS A 33 5.22 2.02 0.37
C HIS A 33 4.56 1.13 1.43
N PHE A 34 3.24 1.25 1.58
CA PHE A 34 2.44 0.40 2.46
C PHE A 34 1.64 -0.61 1.65
N ALA A 35 1.59 -1.85 2.11
CA ALA A 35 0.80 -2.92 1.52
C ALA A 35 0.35 -3.89 2.60
N SER A 36 -0.96 -4.02 2.77
CA SER A 36 -1.60 -4.95 3.68
C SER A 36 -3.07 -5.12 3.25
N SER A 37 -3.76 -6.07 3.88
CA SER A 37 -5.20 -6.27 3.66
C SER A 37 -6.03 -5.03 4.00
N GLU A 38 -5.59 -4.21 4.96
CA GLU A 38 -6.31 -3.06 5.52
C GLU A 38 -6.26 -1.83 4.61
N VAL A 39 -5.27 -1.77 3.73
CA VAL A 39 -5.08 -0.65 2.80
C VAL A 39 -5.48 -1.02 1.37
N SER A 40 -6.09 -2.19 1.18
CA SER A 40 -6.48 -2.64 -0.15
C SER A 40 -7.77 -1.96 -0.62
N PRO A 41 -7.80 -1.38 -1.83
CA PRO A 41 -9.02 -0.80 -2.41
C PRO A 41 -10.05 -1.86 -2.84
N SER A 42 -9.72 -3.15 -2.69
CA SER A 42 -10.63 -4.26 -2.96
C SER A 42 -10.39 -5.38 -1.95
N PHE A 43 -11.46 -6.00 -1.46
CA PHE A 43 -11.42 -7.06 -0.45
C PHE A 43 -10.67 -6.67 0.84
N PRO A 44 -10.98 -5.51 1.47
CA PRO A 44 -10.29 -5.09 2.69
C PRO A 44 -10.47 -6.13 3.80
N ALA A 45 -9.44 -6.33 4.62
CA ALA A 45 -9.41 -7.35 5.69
C ALA A 45 -9.44 -8.82 5.23
N TYR A 46 -9.44 -9.09 3.91
CA TYR A 46 -9.31 -10.45 3.35
C TYR A 46 -7.90 -10.71 2.80
N VAL A 47 -7.56 -11.99 2.64
CA VAL A 47 -6.27 -12.43 2.06
C VAL A 47 -6.11 -11.90 0.64
N GLU A 48 -7.18 -11.89 -0.15
CA GLU A 48 -7.22 -11.33 -1.50
C GLU A 48 -6.84 -9.86 -1.50
N GLY A 49 -7.28 -9.10 -0.50
CA GLY A 49 -6.91 -7.70 -0.32
C GLY A 49 -5.40 -7.53 -0.11
N ALA A 50 -4.79 -8.37 0.74
CA ALA A 50 -3.34 -8.33 0.95
C ALA A 50 -2.56 -8.60 -0.35
N ILE A 51 -3.02 -9.56 -1.17
CA ILE A 51 -2.43 -9.88 -2.48
C ILE A 51 -2.58 -8.69 -3.44
N VAL A 52 -3.76 -8.09 -3.52
CA VAL A 52 -4.05 -6.94 -4.39
C VAL A 52 -3.19 -5.73 -3.99
N ALA A 53 -3.17 -5.37 -2.72
CA ALA A 53 -2.35 -4.26 -2.20
C ALA A 53 -0.86 -4.49 -2.46
N GLY A 54 -0.36 -5.72 -2.26
CA GLY A 54 1.02 -6.09 -2.56
C GLY A 54 1.38 -5.88 -4.04
N ARG A 55 0.50 -6.27 -4.97
CA ARG A 55 0.70 -6.05 -6.42
C ARG A 55 0.71 -4.57 -6.78
N ILE A 56 -0.17 -3.77 -6.18
CA ILE A 56 -0.22 -2.31 -6.39
C ILE A 56 1.10 -1.67 -5.94
N ALA A 57 1.59 -1.99 -4.74
CA ALA A 57 2.85 -1.46 -4.23
C ALA A 57 4.03 -1.88 -5.11
N ALA A 58 4.09 -3.15 -5.52
CA ALA A 58 5.12 -3.63 -6.44
C ALA A 58 5.10 -2.88 -7.79
N GLY A 59 3.92 -2.61 -8.34
CA GLY A 59 3.76 -1.81 -9.56
C GLY A 59 4.32 -0.39 -9.42
N LYS A 60 4.06 0.28 -8.30
CA LYS A 60 4.60 1.62 -8.00
C LYS A 60 6.12 1.62 -7.92
N ILE A 61 6.70 0.61 -7.24
CA ILE A 61 8.14 0.44 -7.12
C ILE A 61 8.78 0.22 -8.49
N LEU A 62 8.25 -0.72 -9.28
CA LEU A 62 8.75 -1.03 -10.62
C LEU A 62 8.72 0.19 -11.54
N ALA A 63 7.61 0.93 -11.56
CA ALA A 63 7.48 2.15 -12.35
C ALA A 63 8.54 3.21 -11.97
N ARG A 64 8.78 3.41 -10.66
CA ARG A 64 9.82 4.33 -10.19
C ARG A 64 11.22 3.89 -10.59
N LEU A 65 11.53 2.60 -10.46
CA LEU A 65 12.83 2.04 -10.85
C LEU A 65 13.06 2.17 -12.35
N GLN A 66 12.05 1.84 -13.17
CA GLN A 66 12.10 2.00 -14.63
C GLN A 66 12.31 3.46 -15.04
N SER A 67 11.59 4.40 -14.43
CA SER A 67 11.77 5.84 -14.67
C SER A 67 13.18 6.32 -14.32
N ALA A 68 13.72 5.86 -13.18
CA ALA A 68 15.09 6.19 -12.78
C ALA A 68 16.14 5.62 -13.74
N ILE A 69 15.94 4.39 -14.24
CA ILE A 69 16.79 3.78 -15.26
C ILE A 69 16.74 4.59 -16.55
N ALA A 70 15.54 4.96 -17.00
CA ALA A 70 15.36 5.77 -18.22
C ALA A 70 16.05 7.14 -18.11
N THR A 71 15.90 7.82 -16.97
CA THR A 71 16.54 9.13 -16.69
C THR A 71 18.06 9.01 -16.77
N ARG A 72 18.63 7.96 -16.15
CA ARG A 72 20.08 7.71 -16.21
C ARG A 72 20.55 7.36 -17.63
N ALA A 73 19.76 6.61 -18.38
CA ALA A 73 20.09 6.21 -19.75
C ALA A 73 20.01 7.38 -20.74
N SER A 74 19.12 8.35 -20.52
CA SER A 74 19.01 9.56 -21.37
C SER A 74 20.06 10.62 -21.05
N GLY A 75 20.89 10.44 -20.01
CA GLY A 75 21.91 11.41 -19.58
C GLY A 75 21.31 12.74 -19.11
N SER A 76 20.04 12.75 -18.71
CA SER A 76 19.30 13.91 -18.22
C SER A 76 19.26 13.97 -16.70
#